data_AF-A0A7U2FE54-F1
#
_entry.id   AF-A0A7U2FE54-F1
#
_cell.length_a   1.000
_cell.length_b   1.000
_cell.length_c   1.000
_cell.angle_alpha   90.00
_cell.angle_beta   90.00
_cell.angle_gamma   90.00
#
_symmetry.space_group_name_H-M   'P 1'
#
loop_
_entity.id
_entity.type
_entity.pdbx_description
1 polymer ?
#
loop_
_entity_poly.entity_id
_entity_poly.type
_entity_poly.pdbx_seq_one_letter_code
_entity_poly.pdbx_strand_id
1 'polypeptide(L)'
;MTLSMNEMTVGMSSIDILDMLRREELVSEKSRGINIYERCARNVIEQRSFLPLFPPLARDKIIPPPAAVEDQVYKNGEAEEAEEDEGPSPFLPLGTMLDTSYLKLGEMLNVRPDILITPSVLQGTVKVVESVIVINPGTLAKRRAAGTYARVIVQPAAVSDAEREKGYAVAHKLWERTRVDIVRI
;
A
#
# COMPACT_ATOMS: atom_id res chain seq x y z
N MET A 1 9.11 3.29 0.73
CA MET A 1 10.46 3.41 0.15
C MET A 1 10.36 3.78 -1.33
N THR A 2 11.39 4.43 -1.86
CA THR A 2 11.45 4.83 -3.27
C THR A 2 12.72 4.30 -3.89
N LEU A 3 12.61 3.64 -5.05
CA LEU A 3 13.70 3.04 -5.81
C LEU A 3 13.71 3.63 -7.22
N SER A 4 14.89 3.85 -7.78
CA SER A 4 15.05 4.15 -9.20
C SER A 4 15.54 2.90 -9.94
N MET A 5 14.91 2.59 -11.07
CA MET A 5 15.30 1.51 -11.97
C MET A 5 15.27 2.05 -13.40
N ASN A 6 16.41 2.03 -14.11
CA ASN A 6 16.57 2.76 -15.36
C ASN A 6 16.19 4.25 -15.17
N GLU A 7 15.21 4.75 -15.92
CA GLU A 7 14.63 6.08 -15.77
C GLU A 7 13.44 6.13 -14.80
N MET A 8 12.79 5.00 -14.51
CA MET A 8 11.53 5.01 -13.74
C MET A 8 11.77 5.09 -12.24
N THR A 9 10.93 5.87 -11.57
CA THR A 9 10.88 5.91 -10.11
C THR A 9 9.72 5.08 -9.57
N VAL A 10 10.04 4.09 -8.74
CA VAL A 10 9.06 3.19 -8.12
C VAL A 10 8.95 3.50 -6.63
N GLY A 11 7.78 3.95 -6.20
CA GLY A 11 7.40 4.07 -4.80
C GLY A 11 6.71 2.79 -4.34
N MET A 12 7.11 2.23 -3.21
CA MET A 12 6.48 1.04 -2.65
C MET A 12 6.39 1.11 -1.13
N SER A 13 5.26 0.65 -0.59
CA SER A 13 5.02 0.53 0.85
C SER A 13 4.32 -0.79 1.12
N SER A 14 4.71 -1.52 2.17
CA SER A 14 4.01 -2.72 2.63
C SER A 14 2.85 -2.42 3.57
N ILE A 15 2.67 -1.15 3.96
CA ILE A 15 1.56 -0.70 4.79
C ILE A 15 0.29 -0.68 3.94
N ASP A 16 -0.80 -1.27 4.44
CA ASP A 16 -2.09 -1.31 3.75
C ASP A 16 -2.82 0.05 3.82
N ILE A 17 -2.23 1.06 3.19
CA ILE A 17 -2.75 2.41 3.21
C ILE A 17 -4.09 2.54 2.46
N LEU A 18 -4.31 1.70 1.46
CA LEU A 18 -5.56 1.73 0.69
C LEU A 18 -6.75 1.26 1.55
N ASP A 19 -6.59 0.19 2.34
CA ASP A 19 -7.67 -0.25 3.25
C ASP A 19 -7.88 0.74 4.40
N MET A 20 -6.79 1.31 4.94
CA MET A 20 -6.90 2.33 5.99
C MET A 20 -7.64 3.58 5.51
N LEU A 21 -7.26 4.13 4.35
CA LEU A 21 -7.94 5.28 3.77
C LEU A 21 -9.39 4.96 3.41
N ARG A 22 -9.67 3.77 2.85
CA ARG A 22 -11.05 3.35 2.55
C ARG A 22 -11.98 3.43 3.76
N ARG A 23 -11.48 3.10 4.95
CA ARG A 23 -12.29 3.04 6.18
C ARG A 23 -12.49 4.39 6.84
N GLU A 24 -11.51 5.28 6.73
CA GLU A 24 -11.51 6.58 7.41
C GLU A 24 -11.80 7.75 6.46
N GLU A 25 -11.89 7.53 5.13
CA GLU A 25 -12.26 8.56 4.15
C GLU A 25 -13.74 8.95 4.28
N LEU A 26 -14.00 10.25 4.34
CA LEU A 26 -15.33 10.82 4.19
C LEU A 26 -15.53 11.31 2.76
N VAL A 27 -16.62 10.86 2.12
CA VAL A 27 -16.87 11.15 0.71
C VAL A 27 -18.18 11.91 0.55
N SER A 28 -18.08 13.12 -0.01
CA SER A 28 -19.25 13.89 -0.45
C SER A 28 -19.97 13.22 -1.62
N GLU A 29 -21.27 13.45 -1.74
CA GLU A 29 -22.15 12.80 -2.73
C GLU A 29 -21.60 12.88 -4.17
N LYS A 30 -21.02 14.03 -4.56
CA LYS A 30 -20.43 14.26 -5.88
C LYS A 30 -19.24 13.32 -6.18
N SER A 31 -18.49 12.94 -5.15
CA SER A 31 -17.27 12.13 -5.27
C SER A 31 -17.52 10.63 -5.07
N ARG A 32 -18.75 10.22 -4.72
CA ARG A 32 -19.11 8.80 -4.54
C ARG A 32 -19.02 7.99 -5.83
N GLY A 33 -19.23 8.63 -6.99
CA GLY A 33 -19.11 7.98 -8.30
C GLY A 33 -17.68 7.67 -8.74
N ILE A 34 -16.67 8.28 -8.09
CA ILE A 34 -15.26 8.03 -8.40
C ILE A 34 -14.86 6.68 -7.79
N ASN A 35 -14.03 5.92 -8.49
CA ASN A 35 -13.53 4.65 -7.97
C ASN A 35 -12.71 4.89 -6.69
N ILE A 36 -12.93 4.06 -5.66
CA ILE A 36 -12.26 4.21 -4.37
C ILE A 36 -10.73 4.15 -4.46
N TYR A 37 -10.19 3.27 -5.32
CA TYR A 37 -8.74 3.18 -5.50
C TYR A 37 -8.16 4.47 -6.07
N GLU A 38 -8.89 5.13 -6.96
CA GLU A 38 -8.46 6.40 -7.55
C GLU A 38 -8.48 7.52 -6.51
N ARG A 39 -9.48 7.57 -5.63
CA ARG A 39 -9.53 8.55 -4.53
C ARG A 39 -8.44 8.30 -3.49
N CYS A 40 -8.32 7.07 -2.98
CA CYS A 40 -7.31 6.74 -1.98
C CYS A 40 -5.89 6.96 -2.52
N ALA A 41 -5.63 6.56 -3.76
CA ALA A 41 -4.32 6.77 -4.36
C ALA A 41 -4.03 8.25 -4.61
N ARG A 42 -5.03 9.05 -5.00
CA ARG A 42 -4.88 10.51 -5.10
C ARG A 42 -4.44 11.10 -3.76
N ASN A 43 -5.08 10.71 -2.65
CA ASN A 43 -4.69 11.18 -1.31
C ASN A 43 -3.22 10.83 -0.98
N VAL A 44 -2.76 9.62 -1.31
CA VAL A 44 -1.36 9.20 -1.09
C VAL A 44 -0.39 10.04 -1.93
N ILE A 45 -0.74 10.31 -3.19
CA ILE A 45 0.08 11.08 -4.13
C ILE A 45 0.14 12.56 -3.73
N GLU A 46 -1.01 13.18 -3.44
CA GLU A 46 -1.11 14.60 -3.07
C GLU A 46 -0.39 14.90 -1.76
N GLN A 47 -0.53 14.02 -0.76
CA GLN A 47 0.12 14.18 0.54
C GLN A 47 1.61 13.82 0.53
N ARG A 48 2.12 13.26 -0.58
CA ARG A 48 3.53 12.88 -0.74
C ARG A 48 4.04 12.04 0.44
N SER A 49 3.20 11.15 0.96
CA SER A 49 3.52 10.29 2.10
C SER A 49 2.98 8.90 1.84
N PHE A 50 3.76 7.87 2.17
CA PHE A 50 3.29 6.48 2.14
C PHE A 50 2.25 6.18 3.24
N LEU A 51 2.12 7.07 4.24
CA LEU A 51 1.15 6.99 5.33
C LEU A 51 0.58 8.39 5.64
N PRO A 52 -0.34 8.91 4.82
CA PRO A 52 -0.97 10.21 5.05
C PRO A 52 -2.01 10.22 6.19
N LEU A 53 -2.50 9.04 6.60
CA LEU A 53 -3.48 8.92 7.69
C LEU A 53 -2.78 9.04 9.05
N PHE A 54 -3.14 10.06 9.83
CA PHE A 54 -2.62 10.25 11.18
C PHE A 54 -3.72 10.72 12.16
N PRO A 55 -3.91 10.06 13.31
CA PRO A 55 -3.30 8.81 13.73
C PRO A 55 -3.63 7.63 12.79
N PRO A 56 -2.76 6.58 12.70
CA PRO A 56 -3.07 5.40 11.91
C PRO A 56 -4.33 4.67 12.39
N LEU A 57 -4.84 3.75 11.57
CA LEU A 57 -6.04 2.97 11.88
C LEU A 57 -5.90 2.25 13.23
N ALA A 58 -6.91 2.43 14.09
CA ALA A 58 -6.97 1.80 15.40
C ALA A 58 -6.94 0.26 15.27
N ARG A 59 -6.28 -0.39 16.23
CA ARG A 59 -6.06 -1.84 16.29
C ARG A 59 -7.37 -2.62 16.20
N ASP A 60 -8.42 -2.11 16.84
CA ASP A 60 -9.74 -2.74 16.91
C ASP A 60 -10.47 -2.74 15.56
N LYS A 61 -10.05 -1.88 14.62
CA LYS A 61 -10.64 -1.76 13.28
C LYS A 61 -9.90 -2.61 12.22
N ILE A 62 -8.84 -3.34 12.59
CA ILE A 62 -8.05 -4.18 11.66
C ILE A 62 -8.82 -5.49 11.40
N ILE A 63 -9.02 -5.84 10.12
CA ILE A 63 -9.77 -7.04 9.70
C ILE A 63 -8.95 -7.84 8.66
N PRO A 64 -8.83 -9.17 8.81
CA PRO A 64 -9.39 -9.99 9.88
C PRO A 64 -8.77 -9.63 11.23
N PRO A 65 -9.51 -9.79 12.35
CA PRO A 65 -8.89 -9.69 13.66
C PRO A 65 -7.70 -10.65 13.67
N PRO A 66 -6.58 -10.29 14.31
CA PRO A 66 -5.48 -11.24 14.47
C PRO A 66 -6.02 -12.53 15.05
N ALA A 67 -5.37 -13.64 14.71
CA ALA A 67 -5.71 -14.92 15.33
C ALA A 67 -5.77 -14.70 16.85
N ALA A 68 -6.91 -15.05 17.46
CA ALA A 68 -7.01 -15.08 18.90
C ALA A 68 -5.87 -15.97 19.37
N VAL A 69 -4.91 -15.39 20.09
CA VAL A 69 -3.87 -16.18 20.72
C VAL A 69 -4.61 -16.88 21.86
N GLU A 70 -4.72 -18.19 21.79
CA GLU A 70 -5.22 -18.96 22.92
C GLU A 70 -4.26 -18.69 24.09
N ASP A 71 -4.77 -18.17 25.22
CA ASP A 71 -4.00 -17.88 26.43
C ASP A 71 -3.46 -19.15 27.12
N GLN A 72 -3.38 -20.27 26.40
CA GLN A 72 -2.71 -21.47 26.87
C GLN A 72 -1.20 -21.25 26.79
N VAL A 73 -0.65 -20.72 27.87
CA VAL A 73 0.78 -20.87 28.19
C VAL A 73 1.10 -22.36 28.06
N TYR A 74 1.97 -22.74 27.11
CA TYR A 74 2.53 -24.10 27.06
C TYR A 74 3.30 -24.35 28.35
N LYS A 75 2.63 -24.87 29.38
CA LYS A 75 3.25 -25.37 30.61
C LYS A 75 3.59 -26.84 30.39
N ASN A 76 4.88 -27.17 30.41
CA ASN A 76 5.32 -28.54 30.61
C ASN A 76 4.80 -29.02 31.98
N GLY A 77 3.65 -29.70 32.01
CA GLY A 77 3.36 -30.68 33.06
C GLY A 77 2.12 -30.45 33.92
N GLU A 78 1.77 -29.26 34.40
CA GLU A 78 0.70 -29.14 35.41
C GLU A 78 -0.15 -27.88 35.21
N ALA A 79 -1.48 -28.10 35.16
CA ALA A 79 -2.50 -27.08 34.98
C ALA A 79 -2.99 -26.59 36.34
N GLU A 80 -2.65 -25.36 36.68
CA GLU A 80 -3.39 -24.57 37.68
C GLU A 80 -4.20 -23.50 36.94
N GLU A 81 -5.46 -23.35 37.34
CA GLU A 81 -6.42 -22.37 36.84
C GLU A 81 -5.83 -20.96 37.04
N ALA A 82 -5.61 -20.24 35.94
CA ALA A 82 -5.16 -18.87 35.98
C ALA A 82 -6.30 -17.98 36.47
N GLU A 83 -6.05 -17.18 37.50
CA GLU A 83 -6.92 -16.06 37.88
C GLU A 83 -7.17 -15.18 36.65
N GLU A 84 -8.42 -14.76 36.46
CA GLU A 84 -8.82 -13.79 35.42
C GLU A 84 -8.18 -12.43 35.75
N ASP A 85 -6.92 -12.25 35.37
CA ASP A 85 -6.27 -10.94 35.38
C ASP A 85 -7.04 -10.04 34.41
N GLU A 86 -7.76 -9.02 34.92
CA GLU A 86 -8.39 -7.91 34.17
C GLU A 86 -7.35 -7.00 33.46
N GLY A 87 -6.19 -7.54 33.08
CA GLY A 87 -5.17 -6.88 32.29
C GLY A 87 -5.47 -6.99 30.79
N PRO A 88 -5.08 -5.99 29.97
CA PRO A 88 -5.15 -6.16 28.51
C PRO A 88 -4.29 -7.36 28.12
N SER A 89 -4.88 -8.29 27.37
CA SER A 89 -4.21 -9.50 26.89
C SER A 89 -2.79 -9.17 26.40
N PRO A 90 -1.76 -9.96 26.72
CA PRO A 90 -0.39 -9.69 26.28
C PRO A 90 -0.26 -9.69 24.74
N PHE A 91 -1.25 -10.26 24.03
CA PHE A 91 -1.30 -10.36 22.58
C PHE A 91 -2.28 -9.35 21.95
N LEU A 92 -2.01 -8.06 22.14
CA LEU A 92 -2.74 -7.02 21.43
C LEU A 92 -2.58 -7.17 19.90
N PRO A 93 -3.64 -7.00 19.10
CA PRO A 93 -3.59 -7.01 17.65
C PRO A 93 -2.42 -6.20 17.08
N LEU A 94 -1.64 -6.73 16.15
CA LEU A 94 -0.59 -5.93 15.53
C LEU A 94 -1.22 -4.73 14.80
N GLY A 95 -0.91 -3.52 15.27
CA GLY A 95 -1.35 -2.27 14.68
C GLY A 95 -0.45 -1.83 13.53
N THR A 96 -0.67 -0.61 13.03
CA THR A 96 0.36 0.06 12.23
C THR A 96 1.52 0.43 13.16
N MET A 97 2.59 -0.36 13.13
CA MET A 97 3.77 -0.15 13.95
C MET A 97 4.54 1.06 13.41
N LEU A 98 4.29 2.22 14.02
CA LEU A 98 4.81 3.50 13.58
C LEU A 98 5.77 4.08 14.62
N ASP A 99 7.01 4.35 14.21
CA ASP A 99 7.90 5.19 14.99
C ASP A 99 7.73 6.65 14.53
N THR A 100 7.13 7.46 15.39
CA THR A 100 6.86 8.88 15.12
C THR A 100 8.14 9.67 14.85
N SER A 101 9.27 9.24 15.40
CA SER A 101 10.58 9.89 15.24
C SER A 101 11.11 9.77 13.80
N TYR A 102 10.67 8.73 13.07
CA TYR A 102 11.12 8.42 11.71
C TYR A 102 10.05 8.62 10.64
N LEU A 103 8.97 9.33 10.94
CA LEU A 103 7.88 9.60 9.97
C LEU A 103 8.37 10.21 8.65
N LYS A 104 9.42 11.03 8.72
CA LYS A 104 10.05 11.65 7.55
C LYS A 104 10.60 10.63 6.53
N LEU A 105 10.94 9.40 6.95
CA LEU A 105 11.35 8.33 6.04
C LEU A 105 10.20 7.80 5.17
N GLY A 106 8.96 8.05 5.59
CA GLY A 106 7.74 7.73 4.85
C GLY A 106 7.36 8.76 3.80
N GLU A 107 8.08 9.88 3.68
CA GLU A 107 7.76 10.96 2.75
C GLU A 107 8.38 10.76 1.35
N MET A 108 7.66 11.19 0.32
CA MET A 108 8.07 11.26 -1.08
C MET A 108 8.69 12.64 -1.36
N LEU A 109 9.90 12.86 -0.83
CA LEU A 109 10.49 14.21 -0.72
C LEU A 109 10.79 14.89 -2.07
N ASN A 110 11.31 14.14 -3.05
CA ASN A 110 11.97 14.76 -4.21
C ASN A 110 11.21 14.57 -5.53
N VAL A 111 10.42 13.50 -5.65
CA VAL A 111 9.79 13.15 -6.92
C VAL A 111 8.52 12.37 -6.66
N ARG A 112 7.50 12.63 -7.47
CA ARG A 112 6.32 11.79 -7.52
C ARG A 112 6.69 10.49 -8.25
N PRO A 113 6.43 9.31 -7.68
CA PRO A 113 6.79 8.06 -8.35
C PRO A 113 6.04 7.92 -9.68
N ASP A 114 6.67 7.27 -10.66
CA ASP A 114 6.02 6.85 -11.90
C ASP A 114 5.12 5.63 -11.65
N ILE A 115 5.56 4.74 -10.76
CA ILE A 115 4.81 3.56 -10.32
C ILE A 115 4.69 3.57 -8.79
N LEU A 116 3.46 3.47 -8.29
CA LEU A 116 3.16 3.34 -6.86
C LEU A 116 2.62 1.94 -6.57
N ILE A 117 3.39 1.13 -5.84
CA ILE A 117 2.99 -0.20 -5.41
C ILE A 117 2.46 -0.12 -3.97
N THR A 118 1.18 -0.39 -3.80
CA THR A 118 0.48 -0.39 -2.52
C THR A 118 -0.28 -1.71 -2.36
N PRO A 119 0.40 -2.78 -1.90
CA PRO A 119 -0.25 -4.04 -1.57
C PRO A 119 -1.33 -3.82 -0.52
N SER A 120 -2.47 -4.47 -0.74
CA SER A 120 -3.64 -4.33 0.13
C SER A 120 -4.43 -5.63 0.17
N VAL A 121 -5.18 -5.84 1.26
CA VAL A 121 -6.20 -6.90 1.37
C VAL A 121 -7.35 -6.72 0.38
N LEU A 122 -7.46 -5.52 -0.20
CA LEU A 122 -8.37 -5.20 -1.28
C LEU A 122 -8.09 -6.03 -2.54
N GLN A 123 -9.07 -6.12 -3.42
CA GLN A 123 -8.93 -6.84 -4.69
C GLN A 123 -7.78 -6.25 -5.52
N GLY A 124 -6.92 -7.14 -6.05
CA GLY A 124 -5.81 -6.74 -6.91
C GLY A 124 -6.30 -5.89 -8.08
N THR A 125 -5.65 -4.75 -8.29
CA THR A 125 -6.12 -3.72 -9.23
C THR A 125 -4.95 -2.90 -9.74
N VAL A 126 -5.15 -2.30 -10.92
CA VAL A 126 -4.22 -1.35 -11.53
C VAL A 126 -5.01 -0.14 -11.97
N LYS A 127 -4.54 1.06 -11.61
CA LYS A 127 -5.15 2.33 -11.99
C LYS A 127 -4.08 3.34 -12.37
N VAL A 128 -4.34 4.16 -13.37
CA VAL A 128 -3.52 5.34 -13.66
C VAL A 128 -4.17 6.52 -12.97
N VAL A 129 -3.49 7.10 -11.98
CA VAL A 129 -3.98 8.21 -11.17
C VAL A 129 -2.98 9.34 -11.27
N GLU A 130 -3.43 10.48 -11.80
CA GLU A 130 -2.60 11.67 -12.03
C GLU A 130 -1.35 11.44 -12.90
N SER A 131 -1.29 10.39 -13.72
CA SER A 131 -0.07 9.95 -14.44
C SER A 131 0.93 9.13 -13.60
N VAL A 132 0.47 8.56 -12.48
CA VAL A 132 1.16 7.50 -11.71
C VAL A 132 0.45 6.19 -11.96
N ILE A 133 1.19 5.12 -12.21
CA ILE A 133 0.64 3.76 -12.30
C ILE A 133 0.54 3.20 -10.87
N VAL A 134 -0.67 3.12 -10.35
CA VAL A 134 -0.96 2.59 -9.02
C VAL A 134 -1.28 1.10 -9.13
N ILE A 135 -0.53 0.28 -8.41
CA ILE A 135 -0.61 -1.18 -8.47
C ILE A 135 -0.89 -1.73 -7.08
N ASN A 136 -2.04 -2.39 -6.92
CA ASN A 136 -2.26 -3.33 -5.83
C ASN A 136 -2.11 -4.76 -6.40
N PRO A 137 -1.00 -5.47 -6.12
CA PRO A 137 -0.83 -6.85 -6.58
C PRO A 137 -1.78 -7.85 -5.90
N GLY A 138 -2.42 -7.47 -4.79
CA GLY A 138 -3.10 -8.38 -3.88
C GLY A 138 -2.13 -9.24 -3.06
N THR A 139 -2.68 -10.16 -2.27
CA THR A 139 -1.85 -11.11 -1.49
C THR A 139 -1.43 -12.30 -2.35
N LEU A 140 -0.18 -12.74 -2.19
CA LEU A 140 0.39 -13.88 -2.93
C LEU A 140 -0.27 -15.22 -2.56
N ALA A 141 -0.65 -15.37 -1.29
CA ALA A 141 -1.35 -16.53 -0.77
C ALA A 141 -2.57 -16.10 0.03
N LYS A 142 -3.68 -16.83 -0.13
CA LYS A 142 -4.90 -16.67 0.67
C LYS A 142 -5.10 -17.91 1.52
N ARG A 143 -5.82 -17.79 2.65
CA ARG A 143 -6.01 -18.89 3.63
C ARG A 143 -6.47 -20.22 3.02
N ARG A 144 -7.26 -20.18 1.94
CA ARG A 144 -7.81 -21.38 1.28
C ARG A 144 -7.65 -21.36 -0.25
N ALA A 145 -6.81 -20.48 -0.80
CA ALA A 145 -6.68 -20.33 -2.25
C ALA A 145 -5.34 -19.72 -2.67
N ALA A 146 -4.95 -19.95 -3.92
CA ALA A 146 -3.89 -19.20 -4.58
C ALA A 146 -4.22 -17.70 -4.63
N GLY A 147 -3.21 -16.89 -4.39
CA GLY A 147 -3.31 -15.44 -4.48
C GLY A 147 -2.95 -14.91 -5.86
N THR A 148 -2.41 -13.70 -5.89
CA THR A 148 -2.03 -13.00 -7.12
C THR A 148 -0.70 -12.29 -7.00
N TYR A 149 -0.09 -11.98 -8.13
CA TYR A 149 1.05 -11.08 -8.26
C TYR A 149 0.84 -10.13 -9.44
N ALA A 150 1.57 -9.02 -9.46
CA ALA A 150 1.58 -8.09 -10.59
C ALA A 150 2.79 -8.37 -11.49
N ARG A 151 2.55 -8.48 -12.80
CA ARG A 151 3.59 -8.50 -13.82
C ARG A 151 3.60 -7.16 -14.54
N VAL A 152 4.70 -6.42 -14.44
CA VAL A 152 4.89 -5.11 -15.07
C VAL A 152 5.83 -5.27 -16.27
N ILE A 153 5.39 -4.82 -17.44
CA ILE A 153 6.16 -4.83 -18.69
C ILE A 153 6.24 -3.38 -19.17
N VAL A 154 7.45 -2.81 -19.16
CA VAL A 154 7.71 -1.44 -19.58
C VAL A 154 8.43 -1.45 -20.92
N GLN A 155 7.85 -0.79 -21.92
CA GLN A 155 8.53 -0.60 -23.22
C GLN A 155 9.59 0.49 -23.11
N PRO A 156 10.67 0.45 -23.93
CA PRO A 156 11.70 1.49 -23.94
C PRO A 156 11.12 2.89 -24.21
N ALA A 157 11.79 3.92 -23.69
CA ALA A 157 11.39 5.30 -23.94
C ALA A 157 11.76 5.69 -25.39
N ALA A 158 10.80 6.23 -26.13
CA ALA A 158 11.06 6.87 -27.41
C ALA A 158 11.25 8.38 -27.17
N VAL A 159 12.41 8.91 -27.54
CA VAL A 159 12.70 10.35 -27.48
C VAL A 159 12.97 10.81 -28.90
N SER A 160 12.17 11.76 -29.38
CA SER A 160 12.31 12.31 -30.74
C SER A 160 13.57 13.16 -30.87
N ASP A 161 14.12 13.28 -32.08
CA ASP A 161 15.31 14.11 -32.34
C ASP A 161 15.06 15.59 -31.98
N ALA A 162 13.84 16.08 -32.19
CA ALA A 162 13.43 17.42 -31.77
C ALA A 162 13.42 17.62 -30.24
N GLU A 163 13.10 16.59 -29.46
CA GLU A 163 13.21 16.64 -27.99
C GLU A 163 14.67 16.57 -27.53
N ARG A 164 15.52 15.80 -28.25
CA ARG A 164 16.96 15.74 -27.98
C ARG A 164 17.66 17.06 -28.27
N GLU A 165 17.36 17.70 -29.40
CA GLU A 165 17.95 18.98 -29.80
C GLU A 165 17.58 20.12 -28.84
N LYS A 166 16.39 20.09 -28.25
CA LYS A 166 15.97 21.07 -27.23
C LYS A 166 16.72 20.93 -25.91
N GLY A 167 17.25 19.74 -25.59
CA GLY A 167 18.05 19.52 -24.38
C GLY A 167 17.30 19.66 -23.05
N TYR A 168 15.96 19.69 -23.06
CA TYR A 168 15.14 19.78 -21.84
C TYR A 168 14.87 18.40 -21.23
N ALA A 169 14.60 18.37 -19.92
CA ALA A 169 14.13 17.17 -19.25
C ALA A 169 12.77 16.74 -19.83
N VAL A 170 12.68 15.47 -20.23
CA VAL A 170 11.47 14.86 -20.80
C VAL A 170 10.79 14.01 -19.74
N ALA A 171 9.47 14.15 -19.60
CA ALA A 171 8.70 13.30 -18.69
C ALA A 171 8.74 11.83 -19.15
N HIS A 172 8.87 10.89 -18.22
CA HIS A 172 9.04 9.47 -18.55
C HIS A 172 7.82 8.84 -19.24
N LYS A 173 6.64 9.45 -19.09
CA LYS A 173 5.34 9.04 -19.66
C LYS A 173 5.07 7.54 -19.51
N LEU A 174 5.40 6.99 -18.34
CA LEU A 174 5.39 5.54 -18.12
C LEU A 174 4.01 4.92 -18.36
N TRP A 175 2.94 5.64 -18.01
CA TRP A 175 1.56 5.18 -18.17
C TRP A 175 1.16 4.94 -19.64
N GLU A 176 1.85 5.51 -20.62
CA GLU A 176 1.56 5.32 -22.04
C GLU A 176 2.24 4.08 -22.63
N ARG A 177 3.30 3.59 -21.97
CA ARG A 177 4.18 2.53 -22.48
C ARG A 177 4.37 1.34 -21.54
N THR A 178 3.57 1.28 -20.47
CA THR A 178 3.62 0.21 -19.48
C THR A 178 2.36 -0.62 -19.52
N ARG A 179 2.52 -1.93 -19.61
CA ARG A 179 1.46 -2.91 -19.42
C ARG A 179 1.62 -3.56 -18.05
N VAL A 180 0.53 -3.64 -17.29
CA VAL A 180 0.49 -4.35 -16.02
C VAL A 180 -0.60 -5.41 -16.07
N ASP A 181 -0.23 -6.65 -15.77
CA ASP A 181 -1.18 -7.76 -15.63
C ASP A 181 -1.21 -8.22 -14.16
N ILE A 182 -2.40 -8.42 -13.59
CA ILE A 182 -2.57 -9.11 -12.31
C ILE A 182 -2.78 -10.60 -12.60
N VAL A 183 -1.83 -11.43 -12.20
CA VAL A 183 -1.78 -12.86 -12.55
C VAL A 183 -2.01 -13.70 -11.30
N ARG A 184 -2.81 -14.77 -11.43
CA ARG A 184 -3.01 -15.76 -10.36
C ARG A 184 -1.83 -16.74 -10.34
N ILE A 185 -1.40 -17.13 -9.13
CA ILE A 185 -0.37 -18.15 -8.95
C ILE A 185 -0.92 -19.55 -9.17
#